data_AF-A0A8T4JD51-F1
#
_entry.id   AF-A0A8T4JD51-F1
#
_cell.length_a   1.000
_cell.length_b   1.000
_cell.length_c   1.000
_cell.angle_alpha   90.00
_cell.angle_beta   90.00
_cell.angle_gamma   90.00
#
_symmetry.space_group_name_H-M   'P 1'
#
loop_
_entity.id
_entity.type
_entity.pdbx_description
1 polymer ?
#
loop_
_entity_poly.entity_id
_entity_poly.type
_entity_poly.pdbx_seq_one_letter_code
_entity_poly.pdbx_strand_id
1 'polypeptide(L)'
;MRKEFLSAYIIIALFIIFAIAQKNYEFIVYALVLVPFMGLLHYTDRWFQYKSFALWCIVAWMLMHFMGGLAMIGSERLYDFMLLRIVGEPYHILKYDQFVHVFCFFSMALLVGNVVLHGARNKASNWVLGIIITLAASGIGGINEIIEFSTVVFLNSTGVGGYTNTALDIVANLIGAVLGTVVFFRLKH
;
A
#
# COMPACT_ATOMS: atom_id res chain seq x y z
N MET A 1 5.03 19.16 -13.21
CA MET A 1 4.69 17.93 -12.47
C MET A 1 5.89 17.54 -11.61
N ARG A 2 5.70 17.20 -10.33
CA ARG A 2 6.80 16.72 -9.48
C ARG A 2 7.34 15.39 -10.02
N LYS A 3 8.63 15.11 -9.78
CA LYS A 3 9.31 13.92 -10.36
C LYS A 3 8.67 12.61 -9.89
N GLU A 4 8.20 12.58 -8.64
CA GLU A 4 7.56 11.43 -8.00
C GLU A 4 6.28 11.02 -8.74
N PHE A 5 5.42 11.97 -9.11
CA PHE A 5 4.21 11.69 -9.88
C PHE A 5 4.53 11.23 -11.29
N LEU A 6 5.50 11.87 -11.95
CA LEU A 6 5.93 11.43 -13.29
C LEU A 6 6.46 9.99 -13.24
N SER A 7 7.30 9.66 -12.27
CA SER A 7 7.80 8.30 -12.05
C SER A 7 6.67 7.31 -11.81
N ALA A 8 5.71 7.64 -10.95
CA ALA A 8 4.56 6.78 -10.68
C ALA A 8 3.74 6.48 -11.94
N TYR A 9 3.43 7.51 -12.76
CA TYR A 9 2.67 7.32 -13.99
C TYR A 9 3.44 6.50 -15.04
N ILE A 10 4.74 6.71 -15.17
CA ILE A 10 5.59 5.90 -16.05
C ILE A 10 5.55 4.43 -15.60
N ILE A 11 5.73 4.17 -14.30
CA ILE A 11 5.70 2.82 -13.73
C ILE A 11 4.33 2.16 -13.99
N ILE A 12 3.22 2.84 -13.69
CA ILE A 12 1.87 2.31 -13.97
C ILE A 12 1.71 1.95 -15.45
N ALA A 13 2.10 2.85 -16.36
CA ALA A 13 1.96 2.62 -17.79
C ALA A 13 2.78 1.40 -18.25
N LEU A 14 4.04 1.29 -17.80
CA LEU A 14 4.91 0.16 -18.14
C LEU A 14 4.32 -1.17 -17.66
N PHE A 15 3.83 -1.22 -16.43
CA PHE A 15 3.27 -2.44 -15.85
C PHE A 15 1.91 -2.83 -16.44
N ILE A 16 1.06 -1.86 -16.81
CA ILE A 16 -0.17 -2.14 -17.58
C ILE A 16 0.17 -2.76 -18.94
N ILE A 17 1.11 -2.17 -19.69
CA ILE A 17 1.54 -2.69 -21.00
C ILE A 17 2.06 -4.12 -20.86
N PHE A 18 2.90 -4.36 -19.86
CA PHE A 18 3.46 -5.68 -19.57
C PHE A 18 2.37 -6.70 -19.21
N ALA A 19 1.41 -6.35 -18.36
CA ALA A 19 0.31 -7.23 -17.96
C ALA A 19 -0.60 -7.59 -19.14
N ILE A 20 -0.89 -6.63 -20.03
CA ILE A 20 -1.61 -6.87 -21.28
C ILE A 20 -0.84 -7.85 -22.18
N ALA A 21 0.48 -7.67 -22.32
CA ALA A 21 1.31 -8.58 -23.11
C ALA A 21 1.29 -10.02 -22.57
N GLN A 22 1.17 -10.20 -21.24
CA GLN A 22 1.02 -11.51 -20.60
C GLN A 22 -0.42 -12.04 -20.53
N LYS A 23 -1.41 -11.27 -20.98
CA LYS A 23 -2.85 -11.57 -20.79
C LYS A 23 -3.23 -11.83 -19.32
N ASN A 24 -2.57 -11.16 -18.39
CA ASN A 24 -2.85 -11.26 -16.96
C ASN A 24 -3.94 -10.25 -16.56
N TYR A 25 -5.20 -10.63 -16.74
CA TYR A 25 -6.36 -9.75 -16.52
C TYR A 25 -6.55 -9.33 -15.07
N GLU A 26 -6.24 -10.21 -14.10
CA GLU A 26 -6.30 -9.88 -12.67
C GLU A 26 -5.35 -8.73 -12.36
N PHE A 27 -4.11 -8.80 -12.86
CA PHE A 27 -3.11 -7.77 -12.62
C PHE A 27 -3.44 -6.43 -13.31
N ILE A 28 -4.14 -6.46 -14.45
CA ILE A 28 -4.64 -5.23 -15.09
C ILE A 28 -5.61 -4.49 -14.15
N VAL A 29 -6.49 -5.22 -13.45
CA VAL A 29 -7.43 -4.60 -12.49
C VAL A 29 -6.68 -3.93 -11.35
N TYR A 30 -5.68 -4.59 -10.75
CA TYR A 30 -4.86 -3.97 -9.70
C TYR A 30 -4.11 -2.74 -10.19
N ALA A 31 -3.52 -2.79 -11.39
CA ALA A 31 -2.84 -1.64 -11.98
C ALA A 31 -3.80 -0.47 -12.27
N LEU A 32 -5.03 -0.76 -12.69
CA LEU A 32 -6.05 0.25 -12.95
C LEU A 32 -6.53 0.94 -11.67
N VAL A 33 -6.56 0.25 -10.52
CA VAL A 33 -6.87 0.86 -9.20
C VAL A 33 -5.83 1.93 -8.81
N LEU A 34 -4.57 1.75 -9.22
CA LEU A 34 -3.51 2.71 -8.92
C LEU A 34 -3.63 4.02 -9.72
N VAL A 35 -4.31 4.02 -10.87
CA VAL A 35 -4.53 5.22 -11.68
C VAL A 35 -5.35 6.29 -10.95
N PRO A 36 -6.59 6.02 -10.46
CA PRO A 36 -7.36 6.99 -9.70
C PRO A 36 -6.71 7.30 -8.35
N PHE A 37 -6.04 6.35 -7.71
CA PHE A 37 -5.29 6.61 -6.47
C PHE A 37 -4.18 7.66 -6.69
N MET A 38 -3.32 7.46 -7.70
CA MET A 38 -2.27 8.43 -8.03
C MET A 38 -2.83 9.74 -8.58
N GLY A 39 -3.94 9.69 -9.33
CA GLY A 39 -4.68 10.88 -9.76
C GLY A 39 -5.16 11.72 -8.59
N LEU A 40 -5.73 11.07 -7.56
CA LEU A 40 -6.18 11.72 -6.34
C LEU A 40 -5.01 12.34 -5.56
N LEU A 41 -3.91 11.61 -5.38
CA LEU A 41 -2.72 12.17 -4.71
C LEU A 41 -2.16 13.37 -5.46
N HIS A 42 -2.04 13.29 -6.78
CA HIS A 42 -1.53 14.40 -7.58
C HIS A 42 -2.46 15.62 -7.53
N TYR A 43 -3.78 15.40 -7.65
CA TYR A 43 -4.76 16.47 -7.52
C TYR A 43 -4.73 17.13 -6.14
N THR A 44 -4.58 16.31 -5.09
CA THR A 44 -4.64 16.79 -3.70
C THR A 44 -3.33 17.36 -3.16
N ASP A 45 -2.21 17.14 -3.84
CA ASP A 45 -0.89 17.64 -3.44
C ASP A 45 -0.85 19.17 -3.34
N ARG A 46 -1.66 19.89 -4.12
CA ARG A 46 -1.74 21.35 -4.06
C ARG A 46 -2.23 21.90 -2.72
N TRP A 47 -2.98 21.10 -1.95
CA TRP A 47 -3.48 21.48 -0.63
C TRP A 47 -2.66 20.88 0.49
N PHE A 48 -2.37 19.57 0.40
CA PHE A 48 -1.72 18.85 1.49
C PHE A 48 -0.19 18.89 1.41
N GLN A 49 0.37 19.26 0.26
CA GLN A 49 1.81 19.41 0.02
C GLN A 49 2.59 18.21 0.55
N TYR A 50 2.30 17.03 0.00
CA TYR A 50 2.85 15.78 0.51
C TYR A 50 4.38 15.82 0.48
N LYS A 51 5.00 15.44 1.60
CA LYS A 51 6.47 15.37 1.70
C LYS A 51 7.04 14.48 0.58
N SER A 52 8.12 14.93 -0.05
CA SER A 52 8.77 14.19 -1.15
C SER A 52 9.14 12.76 -0.76
N PHE A 53 9.64 12.57 0.47
CA PHE A 53 9.92 11.25 1.02
C PHE A 53 8.70 10.32 0.99
N ALA A 54 7.51 10.81 1.40
CA ALA A 54 6.29 10.01 1.41
C ALA A 54 5.87 9.58 0.00
N LEU A 55 5.97 10.48 -0.99
CA LEU A 55 5.67 10.15 -2.39
C LEU A 55 6.67 9.15 -2.98
N TRP A 56 7.96 9.25 -2.64
CA TRP A 56 8.94 8.24 -3.04
C TRP A 56 8.69 6.88 -2.39
N CYS A 57 8.23 6.83 -1.14
CA CYS A 57 7.79 5.59 -0.52
C CYS A 57 6.61 4.96 -1.29
N ILE A 58 5.64 5.75 -1.77
CA ILE A 58 4.57 5.25 -2.63
C ILE A 58 5.12 4.70 -3.96
N VAL A 59 6.04 5.41 -4.60
CA VAL A 59 6.67 4.94 -5.85
C VAL A 59 7.40 3.60 -5.62
N ALA A 60 8.17 3.49 -4.53
CA ALA A 60 8.85 2.26 -4.16
C ALA A 60 7.86 1.12 -3.86
N TRP A 61 6.77 1.43 -3.14
CA TRP A 61 5.71 0.48 -2.85
C TRP A 61 5.05 -0.02 -4.15
N MET A 62 4.76 0.86 -5.10
CA MET A 62 4.17 0.47 -6.39
C MET A 62 5.07 -0.53 -7.13
N LEU A 63 6.38 -0.31 -7.14
CA LEU A 63 7.34 -1.26 -7.70
C LEU A 63 7.28 -2.61 -6.97
N MET A 64 7.31 -2.60 -5.64
CA MET A 64 7.20 -3.81 -4.83
C MET A 64 5.89 -4.57 -5.09
N HIS A 65 4.78 -3.84 -5.17
CA HIS A 65 3.44 -4.38 -5.39
C HIS A 65 3.33 -5.03 -6.76
N PHE A 66 3.83 -4.34 -7.79
CA PHE A 66 3.84 -4.86 -9.14
C PHE A 66 4.76 -6.07 -9.31
N MET A 67 5.96 -6.03 -8.70
CA MET A 67 6.85 -7.19 -8.67
C MET A 67 6.22 -8.36 -7.92
N GLY A 68 5.48 -8.12 -6.84
CA GLY A 68 4.78 -9.16 -6.08
C GLY A 68 3.86 -10.03 -6.94
N GLY A 69 3.11 -9.40 -7.86
CA GLY A 69 2.12 -10.09 -8.70
C GLY A 69 2.68 -10.65 -10.01
N LEU A 70 3.84 -10.18 -10.48
CA LEU A 70 4.42 -10.57 -11.77
C LEU A 70 5.68 -11.42 -11.66
N ALA A 71 6.48 -11.23 -10.61
CA ALA A 71 7.68 -12.02 -10.41
C ALA A 71 7.31 -13.40 -9.85
N MET A 72 8.03 -14.40 -10.31
CA MET A 72 7.87 -15.79 -9.89
C MET A 72 9.18 -16.26 -9.23
N ILE A 73 9.07 -17.02 -8.14
CA ILE A 73 10.16 -17.76 -7.53
C ILE A 73 9.81 -19.25 -7.66
N GLY A 74 10.43 -19.92 -8.62
CA GLY A 74 10.01 -21.27 -9.01
C GLY A 74 8.60 -21.25 -9.61
N SER A 75 7.67 -21.99 -9.00
CA SER A 75 6.26 -22.04 -9.40
C SER A 75 5.35 -21.09 -8.61
N GLU A 76 5.88 -20.40 -7.60
CA GLU A 76 5.11 -19.52 -6.71
C GLU A 76 5.25 -18.06 -7.14
N ARG A 77 4.17 -17.28 -7.00
CA ARG A 77 4.25 -15.82 -7.18
C ARG A 77 5.06 -15.22 -6.04
N LEU A 78 5.72 -14.09 -6.29
CA LEU A 78 6.50 -13.44 -5.25
C LEU A 78 5.64 -13.09 -4.03
N TYR A 79 4.36 -12.75 -4.19
CA TYR A 79 3.44 -12.56 -3.06
C TYR A 79 3.29 -13.77 -2.14
N ASP A 80 3.29 -14.97 -2.71
CA ASP A 80 3.10 -16.21 -1.97
C ASP A 80 4.40 -16.68 -1.31
N PHE A 81 5.54 -16.08 -1.68
CA PHE A 81 6.84 -16.46 -1.18
C PHE A 81 7.01 -16.13 0.31
N MET A 82 7.36 -17.17 1.09
CA MET A 82 7.69 -17.03 2.51
C MET A 82 9.05 -16.35 2.71
N LEU A 83 9.05 -15.12 3.21
CA LEU A 83 10.29 -14.41 3.54
C LEU A 83 10.95 -14.97 4.80
N LEU A 84 10.16 -15.11 5.86
CA LEU A 84 10.61 -15.64 7.13
C LEU A 84 9.48 -16.45 7.75
N ARG A 85 9.78 -17.65 8.26
CA ARG A 85 8.79 -18.49 8.94
C ARG A 85 8.74 -18.13 10.42
N ILE A 86 8.04 -17.06 10.76
CA ILE A 86 7.80 -16.71 12.18
C ILE A 86 6.86 -17.75 12.80
N VAL A 87 5.78 -18.08 12.09
CA VAL A 87 4.87 -19.18 12.39
C VAL A 87 4.60 -19.94 11.10
N GLY A 88 4.75 -21.26 11.13
CA GLY A 88 4.51 -22.14 9.98
C GLY A 88 3.02 -22.41 9.73
N GLU A 89 2.75 -23.55 9.08
CA GLU A 89 1.39 -24.09 8.89
C GLU A 89 0.57 -24.06 10.19
N PRO A 90 -0.71 -23.62 10.16
CA PRO A 90 -1.49 -23.18 8.99
C PRO A 90 -1.43 -21.66 8.71
N TYR A 91 -0.64 -20.90 9.47
CA TYR A 91 -0.71 -19.43 9.49
C TYR A 91 0.27 -18.74 8.55
N HIS A 92 1.43 -19.35 8.26
CA HIS A 92 2.40 -18.84 7.27
C HIS A 92 2.74 -17.36 7.45
N ILE A 93 3.11 -16.98 8.68
CA ILE A 93 3.33 -15.57 9.02
C ILE A 93 4.60 -15.06 8.39
N LEU A 94 4.46 -13.91 7.69
CA LEU A 94 5.49 -13.13 7.01
C LEU A 94 5.89 -13.67 5.62
N LYS A 95 4.88 -13.80 4.75
CA LYS A 95 5.09 -13.81 3.29
C LYS A 95 5.55 -12.43 2.82
N TYR A 96 6.01 -12.36 1.58
CA TYR A 96 6.27 -11.11 0.89
C TYR A 96 5.06 -10.18 0.91
N ASP A 97 3.86 -10.74 0.82
CA ASP A 97 2.58 -10.04 0.94
C ASP A 97 2.47 -9.18 2.21
N GLN A 98 2.61 -9.78 3.39
CA GLN A 98 2.54 -9.04 4.65
C GLN A 98 3.64 -7.97 4.75
N PHE A 99 4.82 -8.21 4.17
CA PHE A 99 5.88 -7.20 4.11
C PHE A 99 5.49 -6.01 3.22
N VAL A 100 4.91 -6.26 2.05
CA VAL A 100 4.39 -5.20 1.15
C VAL A 100 3.27 -4.41 1.84
N HIS A 101 2.40 -5.08 2.61
CA HIS A 101 1.37 -4.43 3.42
C HIS A 101 1.98 -3.51 4.48
N VAL A 102 2.92 -3.99 5.30
CA VAL A 102 3.64 -3.14 6.26
C VAL A 102 4.22 -1.90 5.58
N PHE A 103 4.88 -2.07 4.42
CA PHE A 103 5.49 -0.95 3.69
C PHE A 103 4.45 0.00 3.06
N CYS A 104 3.34 -0.52 2.55
CA CYS A 104 2.23 0.25 2.02
C CYS A 104 1.67 1.18 3.10
N PHE A 105 1.30 0.62 4.24
CA PHE A 105 0.61 1.38 5.29
C PHE A 105 1.56 2.26 6.11
N PHE A 106 2.85 1.93 6.12
CA PHE A 106 3.89 2.89 6.48
C PHE A 106 3.83 4.13 5.59
N SER A 107 3.80 3.94 4.27
CA SER A 107 3.73 5.03 3.29
C SER A 107 2.42 5.82 3.39
N MET A 108 1.29 5.13 3.60
CA MET A 108 -0.02 5.76 3.79
C MET A 108 -0.05 6.64 5.04
N ALA A 109 0.54 6.20 6.16
CA ALA A 109 0.62 7.02 7.37
C ALA A 109 1.42 8.32 7.15
N LEU A 110 2.49 8.28 6.35
CA LEU A 110 3.23 9.50 5.99
C LEU A 110 2.37 10.48 5.15
N LEU A 111 1.54 9.96 4.24
CA LEU A 111 0.62 10.78 3.44
C LEU A 111 -0.51 11.37 4.29
N VAL A 112 -1.22 10.50 5.02
CA VAL A 112 -2.33 10.84 5.91
C VAL A 112 -1.87 11.83 6.97
N GLY A 113 -0.64 11.72 7.47
CA GLY A 113 -0.05 12.69 8.38
C GLY A 113 -0.10 14.13 7.85
N ASN A 114 0.20 14.36 6.57
CA ASN A 114 0.12 15.71 5.99
C ASN A 114 -1.34 16.19 5.91
N VAL A 115 -2.27 15.31 5.56
CA VAL A 115 -3.72 15.62 5.52
C VAL A 115 -4.23 15.99 6.91
N VAL A 116 -3.92 15.18 7.91
CA VAL A 116 -4.35 15.37 9.30
C VAL A 116 -3.75 16.65 9.89
N LEU A 117 -2.46 16.92 9.66
CA LEU A 117 -1.84 18.17 10.11
C LEU A 117 -2.46 19.40 9.44
N HIS A 118 -2.72 19.32 8.13
CA HIS A 118 -3.38 20.40 7.39
C HIS A 118 -4.77 20.71 7.98
N GLY A 119 -5.59 19.68 8.23
CA GLY A 119 -6.91 19.83 8.83
C GLY A 119 -6.87 20.33 10.29
N ALA A 120 -5.96 19.79 11.10
CA ALA A 120 -5.84 20.14 12.52
C ALA A 120 -5.26 21.53 12.77
N ARG A 121 -4.68 22.19 11.75
CA ARG A 121 -3.99 23.50 11.86
C ARG A 121 -3.00 23.56 13.02
N ASN A 122 -2.33 22.44 13.31
CA ASN A 122 -1.40 22.26 14.43
C ASN A 122 -1.97 22.58 15.84
N LYS A 123 -3.29 22.49 16.04
CA LYS A 123 -3.92 22.81 17.33
C LYS A 123 -4.06 21.61 18.29
N ALA A 124 -3.80 20.40 17.82
CA ALA A 124 -3.91 19.18 18.62
C ALA A 124 -2.53 18.66 19.04
N SER A 125 -2.48 17.90 20.13
CA SER A 125 -1.25 17.27 20.60
C SER A 125 -0.76 16.20 19.62
N ASN A 126 0.56 16.01 19.53
CA ASN A 126 1.14 14.97 18.67
C ASN A 126 0.62 13.55 19.03
N TRP A 127 0.26 13.32 20.29
CA TRP A 127 -0.33 12.05 20.72
C TRP A 127 -1.71 11.79 20.07
N VAL A 128 -2.62 12.75 20.16
CA VAL A 128 -3.96 12.65 19.55
C VAL A 128 -3.85 12.53 18.04
N LEU A 129 -2.98 13.35 17.43
CA LEU A 129 -2.71 13.29 16.00
C LEU A 129 -2.16 11.93 15.59
N GLY A 130 -1.25 11.34 16.37
CA GLY A 130 -0.68 10.03 16.06
C GLY A 130 -1.70 8.90 16.08
N ILE A 131 -2.63 8.92 17.04
CA ILE A 131 -3.74 7.96 17.07
C ILE A 131 -4.60 8.11 15.81
N ILE A 132 -4.97 9.33 15.44
CA ILE A 132 -5.79 9.59 14.25
C ILE A 132 -5.08 9.14 12.98
N ILE A 133 -3.79 9.47 12.82
CA ILE A 133 -3.02 9.08 11.63
C ILE A 133 -2.92 7.56 11.53
N THR A 134 -2.61 6.88 12.64
CA THR A 134 -2.50 5.41 12.68
C THR A 134 -3.82 4.75 12.30
N LEU A 135 -4.92 5.16 12.92
CA LEU A 135 -6.24 4.58 12.67
C LEU A 135 -6.73 4.89 11.25
N ALA A 136 -6.50 6.10 10.75
CA ALA A 136 -6.88 6.47 9.38
C ALA A 136 -6.06 5.70 8.34
N ALA A 137 -4.74 5.59 8.51
CA ALA A 137 -3.90 4.79 7.62
C ALA A 137 -4.27 3.30 7.65
N SER A 138 -4.48 2.74 8.84
CA SER A 138 -4.94 1.35 8.99
C SER A 138 -6.34 1.15 8.39
N GLY A 139 -7.22 2.14 8.48
CA GLY A 139 -8.57 2.11 7.89
C GLY A 139 -8.57 2.11 6.37
N ILE A 140 -7.61 2.78 5.73
CA ILE A 140 -7.36 2.65 4.27
C ILE A 140 -7.03 1.19 3.92
N GLY A 141 -6.41 0.44 4.83
CA GLY A 141 -6.18 -0.99 4.67
C GLY A 141 -7.46 -1.80 4.52
N GLY A 142 -8.52 -1.45 5.25
CA GLY A 142 -9.83 -2.06 5.04
C GLY A 142 -10.39 -1.83 3.64
N ILE A 143 -10.09 -0.69 3.01
CA ILE A 143 -10.47 -0.43 1.61
C ILE A 143 -9.67 -1.34 0.66
N ASN A 144 -8.39 -1.58 0.94
CA ASN A 144 -7.58 -2.52 0.18
C ASN A 144 -8.17 -3.94 0.24
N GLU A 145 -8.51 -4.43 1.43
CA GLU A 145 -9.16 -5.75 1.59
C GLU A 145 -10.51 -5.84 0.86
N ILE A 146 -11.28 -4.75 0.78
CA ILE A 146 -12.54 -4.71 0.01
C ILE A 146 -12.26 -4.85 -1.50
N ILE A 147 -11.18 -4.23 -2.00
CA ILE A 147 -10.77 -4.35 -3.40
C ILE A 147 -10.35 -5.78 -3.71
N GLU A 148 -9.55 -6.40 -2.84
CA GLU A 148 -9.16 -7.81 -2.98
C GLU A 148 -10.35 -8.76 -2.87
N PHE A 149 -11.25 -8.53 -1.93
CA PHE A 149 -12.49 -9.30 -1.86
C PHE A 149 -13.31 -9.18 -3.15
N SER A 150 -13.33 -8.01 -3.77
CA SER A 150 -14.02 -7.81 -5.05
C SER A 150 -13.39 -8.63 -6.18
N THR A 151 -12.06 -8.79 -6.22
CA THR A 151 -11.41 -9.65 -7.24
C THR A 151 -11.71 -11.13 -7.00
N VAL A 152 -11.83 -11.58 -5.75
CA VAL A 152 -12.32 -12.94 -5.45
C VAL A 152 -13.74 -13.13 -6.00
N VAL A 153 -14.65 -12.19 -5.74
CA VAL A 153 -16.07 -12.28 -6.14
C VAL A 153 -16.25 -12.22 -7.67
N PHE A 154 -15.55 -11.32 -8.36
CA PHE A 154 -15.79 -11.07 -9.78
C PHE A 154 -14.82 -11.79 -10.73
N LEU A 155 -13.63 -12.16 -10.26
CA LEU A 155 -12.57 -12.75 -11.10
C LEU A 155 -12.14 -14.15 -10.66
N ASN A 156 -12.73 -14.70 -9.58
CA ASN A 156 -12.35 -15.98 -8.98
C ASN A 156 -10.85 -16.04 -8.63
N SER A 157 -10.28 -14.92 -8.19
CA SER A 157 -8.89 -14.86 -7.74
C SER A 157 -8.65 -15.81 -6.56
N THR A 158 -7.55 -16.54 -6.60
CA THR A 158 -7.20 -17.58 -5.61
C THR A 158 -6.06 -17.16 -4.67
N GLY A 159 -5.46 -16.01 -4.95
CA GLY A 159 -4.22 -15.56 -4.33
C GLY A 159 -4.36 -14.48 -3.28
N VAL A 160 -5.59 -14.09 -2.93
CA VAL A 160 -5.94 -13.02 -2.00
C VAL A 160 -7.19 -13.41 -1.20
N GLY A 161 -7.41 -12.76 -0.07
CA GLY A 161 -8.57 -12.98 0.78
C GLY A 161 -8.56 -14.28 1.60
N GLY A 162 -9.73 -14.66 2.11
CA GLY A 162 -9.85 -15.69 3.14
C GLY A 162 -9.53 -15.15 4.53
N TYR A 163 -10.10 -15.77 5.57
CA TYR A 163 -10.04 -15.23 6.94
C TYR A 163 -8.59 -15.00 7.43
N THR A 164 -7.72 -16.01 7.26
CA THR A 164 -6.35 -15.94 7.77
C THR A 164 -5.50 -14.90 7.04
N ASN A 165 -5.59 -14.80 5.71
CA ASN A 165 -4.81 -13.80 4.96
C ASN A 165 -5.25 -12.40 5.36
N THR A 166 -6.55 -12.10 5.23
CA THR A 166 -7.10 -10.78 5.57
C THR A 166 -6.81 -10.37 7.02
N ALA A 167 -6.85 -11.31 7.97
CA ALA A 167 -6.50 -11.02 9.35
C ALA A 167 -5.01 -10.65 9.51
N LEU A 168 -4.11 -11.39 8.84
CA LEU A 168 -2.68 -11.09 8.84
C LEU A 168 -2.38 -9.77 8.14
N ASP A 169 -3.09 -9.48 7.07
CA ASP A 169 -2.93 -8.25 6.30
C ASP A 169 -3.40 -7.06 7.13
N ILE A 170 -4.53 -7.14 7.83
CA ILE A 170 -4.96 -6.10 8.79
C ILE A 170 -3.91 -5.86 9.89
N VAL A 171 -3.28 -6.92 10.41
CA VAL A 171 -2.18 -6.79 11.40
C VAL A 171 -0.96 -6.11 10.76
N ALA A 172 -0.56 -6.53 9.57
CA ALA A 172 0.53 -5.91 8.80
C ALA A 172 0.27 -4.43 8.51
N ASN A 173 -0.97 -4.09 8.15
CA ASN A 173 -1.42 -2.72 7.89
C ASN A 173 -1.28 -1.85 9.14
N LEU A 174 -1.71 -2.38 10.30
CA LEU A 174 -1.60 -1.68 11.57
C LEU A 174 -0.13 -1.44 11.96
N ILE A 175 0.72 -2.46 11.83
CA ILE A 175 2.17 -2.35 12.10
C ILE A 175 2.79 -1.27 11.22
N GLY A 176 2.52 -1.31 9.91
CA GLY A 176 2.96 -0.29 8.96
C GLY A 176 2.51 1.11 9.36
N ALA A 177 1.22 1.28 9.67
CA ALA A 177 0.64 2.55 10.06
C ALA A 177 1.28 3.14 11.33
N VAL A 178 1.55 2.32 12.34
CA VAL A 178 2.24 2.74 13.57
C VAL A 178 3.65 3.22 13.26
N LEU A 179 4.43 2.42 12.51
CA LEU A 179 5.80 2.78 12.14
C LEU A 179 5.86 4.07 11.32
N GLY A 180 4.98 4.20 10.32
CA GLY A 180 4.89 5.38 9.48
C GLY A 180 4.51 6.62 10.27
N THR A 181 3.60 6.51 11.24
CA THR A 181 3.23 7.61 12.14
C THR A 181 4.41 8.06 13.00
N VAL A 182 5.17 7.13 13.57
CA VAL A 182 6.37 7.46 14.36
C VAL A 182 7.40 8.21 13.50
N VAL A 183 7.67 7.71 12.29
CA VAL A 183 8.59 8.37 11.35
C VAL A 183 8.07 9.73 10.90
N PHE A 184 6.76 9.86 10.65
CA PHE A 184 6.14 11.11 10.26
C PHE A 184 6.44 12.24 11.26
N PHE A 185 6.28 11.98 12.56
CA PHE A 185 6.60 12.97 13.59
C PHE A 185 8.10 13.25 13.72
N ARG A 186 8.97 12.26 13.50
CA ARG A 186 10.42 12.50 13.47
C ARG A 186 10.85 13.39 12.32
N LEU A 187 10.19 13.28 11.17
CA LEU A 187 10.43 14.12 9.98
C LEU A 187 9.72 15.47 10.05
N LYS A 188 8.80 15.68 11.02
CA LYS A 188 8.09 16.96 11.24
C LYS A 188 9.01 18.01 11.86
N HIS A 189 10.00 17.56 12.64
CA HIS A 189 11.07 18.36 13.21
C HIS A 189 12.27 18.40 12.25
#